data_AF-A0A059CHK4-F1
#
_entry.id   AF-A0A059CHK4-F1
#
_cell.length_a   1.000
_cell.length_b   1.000
_cell.length_c   1.000
_cell.angle_alpha   90.00
_cell.angle_beta   90.00
_cell.angle_gamma   90.00
#
_symmetry.space_group_name_H-M   'P 1'
#
loop_
_entity.id
_entity.type
_entity.pdbx_description
1 polymer ?
#
loop_
_entity_poly.entity_id
_entity_poly.type
_entity_poly.pdbx_seq_one_letter_code
_entity_poly.pdbx_strand_id
1 'polypeptide(L)'
;MDFSEQDVDVFGEDYGDSRAADGDGGGGGRRSASRQSSSGSSSRSSSSSSSSSSAASSSSSSGSSSDGGDSSSDGGSPRSGGREEDENGEDLENVSGVTSSHRSEFEEKETDLFGSDNEEYCKTPATSRFPIPVLPPIRTNNSQGRGTFGRGRWQGGHPNGRGAGILPRPGPYPPRQNYGFGPKFSNGHRDERFVSELKLSKSEETLSRRCIAFQEPCELACYSRAEGGDVYFDDRTLRLFKRFITEDVGADLNEGFDTFIEKKDLGSEGFGDLLACVRDKNIPLQNIHFVTFRNNLNKILATAYIRNEPWEMGVHKRNGVVYLDVHKLPERPQSDLDRRRSYWGYCFENLATEDPQRAVGEGIHHVNANVEYCSVIKTKLGAHRILMGAEMDCCDAADDGRRFYIELKTSRELEYHTEERFEREKLLKFWIQTFLAGVPCIVIGFRDDAGRLVRTERLRTKDITQRVKMKNYWQVRVCLAFADEVLCWLYGTVKENEDYILQFAPPFNRLELLQANSCPDAITNHVTQL
;
A
#
# COMPACT_ATOMS: atom_id res chain seq x y z
N MET A 1 0.36 -32.71 9.75
CA MET A 1 -0.31 -32.31 11.00
C MET A 1 -0.69 -30.86 10.79
N ASP A 2 -1.98 -30.57 10.92
CA ASP A 2 -2.65 -29.33 10.55
C ASP A 2 -1.88 -28.07 10.96
N PHE A 3 -1.68 -27.19 9.99
CA PHE A 3 -1.25 -25.82 10.23
C PHE A 3 -2.38 -24.90 9.79
N SER A 4 -2.86 -24.10 10.75
CA SER A 4 -3.89 -23.10 10.61
C SER A 4 -3.44 -22.00 9.65
N GLU A 5 -3.97 -22.02 8.43
CA GLU A 5 -3.86 -20.94 7.45
C GLU A 5 -4.82 -19.80 7.86
N GLN A 6 -4.26 -18.62 8.10
CA GLN A 6 -4.98 -17.39 8.46
C GLN A 6 -5.30 -16.57 7.20
N ASP A 7 -6.39 -15.84 7.32
CA ASP A 7 -7.20 -15.29 6.25
C ASP A 7 -6.73 -13.92 5.79
N VAL A 8 -6.77 -13.67 4.48
CA VAL A 8 -6.54 -12.33 3.93
C VAL A 8 -7.55 -12.09 2.83
N ASP A 9 -8.42 -11.10 3.06
CA ASP A 9 -9.24 -10.47 2.03
C ASP A 9 -8.73 -9.04 1.80
N VAL A 10 -8.93 -8.54 0.60
CA VAL A 10 -8.44 -7.26 0.06
C VAL A 10 -8.94 -6.03 0.85
N PHE A 11 -9.87 -6.24 1.78
CA PHE A 11 -10.36 -5.26 2.76
C PHE A 11 -9.87 -5.50 4.20
N GLY A 12 -8.61 -5.91 4.39
CA GLY A 12 -7.85 -5.61 5.61
C GLY A 12 -8.52 -5.90 6.97
N GLU A 13 -9.26 -7.00 7.11
CA GLU A 13 -9.72 -7.51 8.40
C GLU A 13 -9.22 -8.94 8.61
N ASP A 14 -8.22 -9.09 9.48
CA ASP A 14 -7.71 -10.38 9.92
C ASP A 14 -8.24 -10.71 11.34
N TYR A 15 -8.50 -11.99 11.57
CA TYR A 15 -9.33 -12.53 12.66
C TYR A 15 -8.55 -12.60 13.98
N GLY A 16 -9.14 -12.10 15.07
CA GLY A 16 -8.67 -12.37 16.42
C GLY A 16 -9.27 -13.67 16.97
N ASP A 17 -8.43 -14.65 17.29
CA ASP A 17 -8.83 -15.92 17.91
C ASP A 17 -9.26 -15.71 19.37
N SER A 18 -10.53 -15.98 19.69
CA SER A 18 -11.06 -16.02 21.05
C SER A 18 -11.37 -17.45 21.47
N ARG A 19 -10.33 -18.26 21.68
CA ARG A 19 -10.47 -19.53 22.41
C ARG A 19 -10.41 -19.31 23.92
N ALA A 20 -11.59 -19.07 24.50
CA ALA A 20 -11.80 -19.27 25.94
C ALA A 20 -11.71 -20.77 26.25
N ALA A 21 -10.78 -21.12 27.14
CA ALA A 21 -10.63 -22.45 27.68
C ALA A 21 -11.64 -22.65 28.81
N ASP A 22 -12.78 -23.30 28.52
CA ASP A 22 -13.61 -23.91 29.55
C ASP A 22 -13.44 -25.44 29.48
N GLY A 23 -12.83 -25.98 30.53
CA GLY A 23 -12.63 -27.41 30.73
C GLY A 23 -13.94 -28.08 31.16
N ASP A 24 -14.34 -29.08 30.38
CA ASP A 24 -15.41 -30.03 30.70
C ASP A 24 -14.98 -30.97 31.84
N GLY A 25 -15.91 -31.20 32.77
CA GLY A 25 -15.81 -32.14 33.87
C GLY A 25 -17.19 -32.73 34.11
N GLY A 26 -17.47 -33.86 33.46
CA GLY A 26 -18.79 -34.46 33.34
C GLY A 26 -19.43 -34.97 34.63
N GLY A 27 -20.75 -35.22 34.53
CA GLY A 27 -21.55 -35.93 35.52
C GLY A 27 -22.99 -36.10 35.03
N GLY A 28 -23.38 -37.35 34.78
CA GLY A 28 -24.62 -37.69 34.07
C GLY A 28 -25.94 -37.49 34.82
N GLY A 29 -27.04 -37.68 34.10
CA GLY A 29 -28.38 -37.72 34.69
C GLY A 29 -29.50 -37.73 33.65
N ARG A 30 -30.07 -38.92 33.41
CA ARG A 30 -31.32 -39.13 32.66
C ARG A 30 -32.46 -38.29 33.26
N ARG A 31 -33.32 -37.70 32.42
CA ARG A 31 -34.80 -37.78 32.50
C ARG A 31 -35.50 -37.05 31.35
N SER A 32 -36.48 -37.75 30.82
CA SER A 32 -37.52 -37.35 29.87
C SER A 32 -38.57 -36.43 30.52
N ALA A 33 -39.05 -35.43 29.80
CA ALA A 33 -40.42 -34.90 29.92
C ALA A 33 -40.80 -34.03 28.71
N SER A 34 -41.88 -34.44 28.05
CA SER A 34 -42.71 -33.70 27.11
C SER A 34 -43.55 -32.60 27.78
N ARG A 35 -43.90 -31.53 27.03
CA ARG A 35 -45.18 -30.76 26.96
C ARG A 35 -44.89 -29.29 26.64
N GLN A 36 -45.28 -28.80 25.45
CA GLN A 36 -46.55 -28.15 25.10
C GLN A 36 -46.71 -26.70 25.59
N SER A 37 -46.73 -25.80 24.61
CA SER A 37 -47.60 -24.63 24.41
C SER A 37 -47.90 -23.66 25.56
N SER A 38 -47.63 -22.36 25.32
CA SER A 38 -48.71 -21.35 25.28
C SER A 38 -48.22 -19.97 24.83
N SER A 39 -48.94 -19.43 23.87
CA SER A 39 -49.07 -18.03 23.46
C SER A 39 -49.37 -17.07 24.60
N GLY A 40 -48.88 -15.83 24.50
CA GLY A 40 -49.30 -14.70 25.34
C GLY A 40 -49.12 -13.38 24.60
N SER A 41 -50.16 -12.97 23.88
CA SER A 41 -50.36 -11.62 23.36
C SER A 41 -50.84 -10.68 24.47
N SER A 42 -50.29 -9.47 24.56
CA SER A 42 -51.00 -8.33 25.14
C SER A 42 -50.62 -7.03 24.45
N SER A 43 -51.65 -6.28 24.12
CA SER A 43 -51.67 -4.99 23.44
C SER A 43 -52.35 -3.95 24.34
N ARG A 44 -52.08 -2.66 24.05
CA ARG A 44 -52.77 -1.42 24.52
C ARG A 44 -52.14 -0.83 25.79
N SER A 45 -51.98 0.49 25.98
CA SER A 45 -52.69 1.65 25.41
C SER A 45 -51.91 2.97 25.60
N SER A 46 -52.24 3.91 24.72
CA SER A 46 -52.01 5.36 24.68
C SER A 46 -52.31 6.18 25.94
N SER A 47 -51.58 7.30 26.11
CA SER A 47 -52.14 8.57 26.60
C SER A 47 -51.31 9.78 26.15
N SER A 48 -51.99 10.72 25.51
CA SER A 48 -51.58 12.08 25.14
C SER A 48 -51.78 13.07 26.29
N SER A 49 -50.90 14.08 26.41
CA SER A 49 -51.29 15.40 26.93
C SER A 49 -50.37 16.51 26.39
N SER A 50 -51.02 17.59 25.99
CA SER A 50 -50.52 18.87 25.48
C SER A 50 -50.42 19.92 26.59
N SER A 51 -49.46 20.86 26.52
CA SER A 51 -49.71 22.33 26.44
C SER A 51 -48.52 23.22 26.89
N SER A 52 -48.10 24.11 25.96
CA SER A 52 -47.86 25.57 26.07
C SER A 52 -46.75 26.21 26.96
N SER A 53 -45.82 26.86 26.25
CA SER A 53 -45.37 28.28 26.31
C SER A 53 -44.74 28.89 27.56
N SER A 54 -43.55 29.50 27.38
CA SER A 54 -43.26 30.89 27.78
C SER A 54 -41.99 31.42 27.10
N ALA A 55 -42.13 32.58 26.46
CA ALA A 55 -41.06 33.41 25.91
C ALA A 55 -40.44 34.31 27.00
N ALA A 56 -39.18 34.71 26.83
CA ALA A 56 -38.62 35.91 27.42
C ALA A 56 -37.52 36.50 26.53
N SER A 57 -37.84 37.65 25.95
CA SER A 57 -36.94 38.61 25.31
C SER A 57 -36.44 39.62 26.34
N SER A 58 -35.19 40.04 26.26
CA SER A 58 -34.77 41.36 26.77
C SER A 58 -33.64 41.93 25.92
N SER A 59 -33.98 43.00 25.21
CA SER A 59 -33.11 43.95 24.54
C SER A 59 -32.69 45.07 25.49
N SER A 60 -31.47 45.58 25.32
CA SER A 60 -31.16 47.00 25.60
C SER A 60 -30.00 47.50 24.73
N SER A 61 -30.33 48.45 23.86
CA SER A 61 -29.51 49.45 23.15
C SER A 61 -28.72 50.32 24.15
N SER A 62 -27.69 51.12 23.84
CA SER A 62 -27.46 52.08 22.73
C SER A 62 -26.08 52.74 22.93
N GLY A 63 -25.44 53.26 21.86
CA GLY A 63 -24.42 54.31 21.99
C GLY A 63 -23.50 54.48 20.78
N SER A 64 -23.69 55.58 20.05
CA SER A 64 -23.14 55.95 18.73
C SER A 64 -22.23 57.18 18.78
N SER A 65 -21.20 57.26 17.92
CA SER A 65 -20.59 58.47 17.28
C SER A 65 -19.18 58.12 16.77
N SER A 66 -18.84 58.06 15.47
CA SER A 66 -18.72 59.07 14.39
C SER A 66 -17.38 59.85 14.35
N ASP A 67 -16.96 60.13 13.10
CA ASP A 67 -15.83 60.93 12.57
C ASP A 67 -14.48 60.20 12.36
N GLY A 68 -13.79 60.29 11.22
CA GLY A 68 -13.98 61.06 9.98
C GLY A 68 -12.62 61.44 9.34
N GLY A 69 -12.52 61.39 8.00
CA GLY A 69 -11.50 62.05 7.14
C GLY A 69 -10.27 61.20 6.77
N ASP A 70 -10.14 60.68 5.54
CA ASP A 70 -9.64 61.32 4.29
C ASP A 70 -8.17 61.81 4.40
N SER A 71 -7.21 61.44 3.54
CA SER A 71 -7.17 61.84 2.12
C SER A 71 -6.07 61.11 1.31
N SER A 72 -6.48 60.48 0.20
CA SER A 72 -6.01 60.66 -1.20
C SER A 72 -4.53 60.52 -1.66
N SER A 73 -4.37 59.62 -2.66
CA SER A 73 -3.69 59.73 -4.00
C SER A 73 -2.20 60.12 -4.07
N ASP A 74 -1.36 59.70 -5.02
CA ASP A 74 -1.45 59.12 -6.38
C ASP A 74 0.00 58.59 -6.64
N GLY A 75 0.30 57.53 -7.41
CA GLY A 75 0.07 57.35 -8.83
C GLY A 75 1.42 57.34 -9.59
N GLY A 76 1.67 56.30 -10.41
CA GLY A 76 2.55 56.40 -11.60
C GLY A 76 3.87 55.61 -11.62
N SER A 77 3.87 54.46 -12.30
CA SER A 77 5.02 53.91 -13.07
C SER A 77 5.21 54.72 -14.39
N PRO A 78 6.16 54.47 -15.35
CA PRO A 78 7.04 53.30 -15.55
C PRO A 78 8.45 53.55 -16.19
N ARG A 79 9.17 52.43 -16.48
CA ARG A 79 10.10 52.13 -17.62
C ARG A 79 11.64 52.03 -17.40
N SER A 80 12.12 50.83 -17.82
CA SER A 80 13.25 50.49 -18.72
C SER A 80 14.73 50.67 -18.34
N GLY A 81 15.46 49.54 -18.35
CA GLY A 81 16.61 49.31 -19.25
C GLY A 81 18.02 49.43 -18.65
N GLY A 82 18.87 48.42 -18.91
CA GLY A 82 20.35 48.56 -18.87
C GLY A 82 21.10 47.35 -18.31
N ARG A 83 21.97 46.76 -19.15
CA ARG A 83 22.96 45.69 -18.87
C ARG A 83 24.33 46.30 -18.47
N GLU A 84 25.24 45.39 -18.05
CA GLU A 84 26.73 45.41 -17.98
C GLU A 84 27.17 45.01 -16.54
N GLU A 85 27.67 43.79 -16.26
CA GLU A 85 28.96 43.11 -16.57
C GLU A 85 30.21 43.66 -15.84
N ASP A 86 31.13 42.73 -15.53
CA ASP A 86 32.46 42.81 -14.89
C ASP A 86 32.54 42.77 -13.35
N GLU A 87 33.49 42.12 -12.68
CA GLU A 87 34.37 40.96 -12.88
C GLU A 87 35.16 40.81 -11.55
N ASN A 88 35.48 39.57 -11.16
CA ASN A 88 36.63 39.08 -10.35
C ASN A 88 37.11 39.76 -9.04
N GLY A 89 37.40 38.91 -8.04
CA GLY A 89 38.29 39.22 -6.92
C GLY A 89 38.27 38.19 -5.79
N GLU A 90 39.12 37.16 -5.90
CA GLU A 90 39.49 36.24 -4.81
C GLU A 90 40.35 36.96 -3.76
N ASP A 91 40.21 36.62 -2.47
CA ASP A 91 41.34 36.64 -1.51
C ASP A 91 41.05 35.85 -0.22
N LEU A 92 42.11 35.22 0.27
CA LEU A 92 42.22 34.22 1.35
C LEU A 92 42.68 34.83 2.69
N GLU A 93 42.30 34.13 3.77
CA GLU A 93 42.97 34.02 5.10
C GLU A 93 43.11 35.24 6.05
N ASN A 94 42.56 35.16 7.29
CA ASN A 94 43.34 34.76 8.49
C ASN A 94 42.55 34.74 9.83
N VAL A 95 42.59 33.57 10.49
CA VAL A 95 42.83 33.19 11.91
C VAL A 95 42.31 34.01 13.13
N SER A 96 41.87 33.20 14.12
CA SER A 96 41.66 33.39 15.58
C SER A 96 40.21 33.74 15.99
N GLY A 97 39.53 33.07 16.92
CA GLY A 97 39.86 31.98 17.85
C GLY A 97 39.25 32.29 19.21
N VAL A 98 38.02 31.85 19.52
CA VAL A 98 37.48 31.76 20.90
C VAL A 98 36.44 30.65 21.00
N THR A 99 36.63 29.83 22.03
CA THR A 99 35.77 28.76 22.56
C THR A 99 34.38 29.23 22.98
N SER A 100 33.32 28.52 22.57
CA SER A 100 32.09 28.43 23.36
C SER A 100 31.31 27.17 23.00
N SER A 101 31.01 26.39 24.02
CA SER A 101 30.18 25.19 24.03
C SER A 101 28.76 25.48 23.54
N HIS A 102 28.38 25.00 22.36
CA HIS A 102 26.98 24.88 21.97
C HIS A 102 26.67 23.45 21.55
N ARG A 103 25.86 22.82 22.39
CA ARG A 103 25.18 21.55 22.21
C ARG A 103 24.22 21.74 21.02
N SER A 104 24.56 21.19 19.85
CA SER A 104 23.71 21.27 18.67
C SER A 104 22.46 20.41 18.87
N GLU A 105 21.36 21.04 19.27
CA GLU A 105 20.03 20.54 18.94
C GLU A 105 19.91 20.57 17.42
N PHE A 106 19.98 19.39 16.80
CA PHE A 106 19.55 19.22 15.41
C PHE A 106 18.02 19.35 15.39
N GLU A 107 17.53 20.57 15.28
CA GLU A 107 16.24 20.80 14.65
C GLU A 107 16.40 20.43 13.16
N GLU A 108 16.09 19.17 12.82
CA GLU A 108 15.78 18.81 11.44
C GLU A 108 14.55 19.62 11.03
N LYS A 109 14.77 20.77 10.39
CA LYS A 109 13.71 21.49 9.68
C LYS A 109 13.01 20.49 8.76
N GLU A 110 11.70 20.34 8.98
CA GLU A 110 10.79 19.56 8.14
C GLU A 110 10.97 19.99 6.69
N THR A 111 11.75 19.20 5.95
CA THR A 111 11.81 19.31 4.50
C THR A 111 10.53 18.69 4.00
N ASP A 112 9.69 19.52 3.37
CA ASP A 112 8.48 19.08 2.68
C ASP A 112 8.84 17.88 1.80
N LEU A 113 8.17 16.75 2.04
CA LEU A 113 8.39 15.48 1.33
C LEU A 113 8.24 15.64 -0.19
N PHE A 114 7.56 16.70 -0.63
CA PHE A 114 7.30 17.00 -2.04
C PHE A 114 8.24 18.04 -2.66
N GLY A 115 9.08 18.72 -1.87
CA GLY A 115 10.10 19.66 -2.35
C GLY A 115 9.59 20.82 -3.22
N SER A 116 10.42 21.85 -3.40
CA SER A 116 10.09 22.99 -4.27
C SER A 116 10.66 22.88 -5.70
N ASP A 117 11.27 21.74 -6.09
CA ASP A 117 12.10 21.61 -7.32
C ASP A 117 11.45 20.89 -8.52
N ASN A 118 10.15 20.62 -8.45
CA ASN A 118 9.46 19.65 -9.32
C ASN A 118 9.68 19.87 -10.84
N GLU A 119 9.99 21.09 -11.29
CA GLU A 119 10.29 21.42 -12.69
C GLU A 119 11.64 20.89 -13.21
N GLU A 120 12.69 20.85 -12.39
CA GLU A 120 14.01 20.37 -12.79
C GLU A 120 14.02 18.83 -12.85
N TYR A 121 13.28 18.20 -11.94
CA TYR A 121 13.12 16.76 -11.87
C TYR A 121 12.29 16.15 -13.02
N CYS A 122 11.38 16.94 -13.61
CA CYS A 122 10.64 16.58 -14.83
C CYS A 122 11.56 16.49 -16.06
N LYS A 123 12.67 17.24 -16.07
CA LYS A 123 13.63 17.31 -17.19
C LYS A 123 14.76 16.30 -17.06
N THR A 124 14.83 15.55 -15.96
CA THR A 124 15.87 14.53 -15.79
C THR A 124 15.71 13.44 -16.86
N PRO A 125 16.71 13.22 -17.73
CA PRO A 125 16.66 12.17 -18.74
C PRO A 125 16.55 10.79 -18.06
N ALA A 126 15.87 9.83 -18.71
CA ALA A 126 15.69 8.46 -18.20
C ALA A 126 17.02 7.69 -18.04
N THR A 127 18.09 8.22 -18.60
CA THR A 127 19.43 7.66 -18.54
C THR A 127 20.21 8.33 -17.41
N SER A 128 20.44 7.58 -16.34
CA SER A 128 21.46 7.93 -15.34
C SER A 128 22.82 8.12 -16.01
N ARG A 129 23.56 9.18 -15.67
CA ARG A 129 24.98 9.33 -16.05
C ARG A 129 25.87 8.32 -15.32
N PHE A 130 25.36 7.71 -14.27
CA PHE A 130 26.00 6.60 -13.58
C PHE A 130 25.61 5.28 -14.24
N PRO A 131 26.57 4.41 -14.56
CA PRO A 131 26.26 3.07 -15.07
C PRO A 131 25.35 2.37 -14.08
N ILE A 132 24.32 1.69 -14.59
CA ILE A 132 23.47 0.80 -13.81
C ILE A 132 24.40 -0.14 -13.04
N PRO A 133 24.33 -0.24 -11.70
CA PRO A 133 25.12 -1.19 -10.95
C PRO A 133 24.74 -2.60 -11.39
N VAL A 134 25.51 -3.17 -12.32
CA VAL A 134 25.36 -4.56 -12.73
C VAL A 134 25.88 -5.37 -11.57
N LEU A 135 25.00 -6.12 -10.91
CA LEU A 135 25.44 -7.11 -9.93
C LEU A 135 26.46 -8.04 -10.60
N PRO A 136 27.58 -8.37 -9.94
CA PRO A 136 28.57 -9.25 -10.53
C PRO A 136 27.89 -10.56 -10.96
N PRO A 137 28.21 -11.09 -12.15
CA PRO A 137 27.58 -12.29 -12.67
C PRO A 137 27.71 -13.43 -11.67
N ILE A 138 26.57 -14.07 -11.36
CA ILE A 138 26.52 -15.27 -10.52
C ILE A 138 27.41 -16.32 -11.19
N ARG A 139 28.54 -16.66 -10.56
CA ARG A 139 29.37 -17.80 -10.99
C ARG A 139 28.57 -19.08 -10.72
N THR A 140 27.87 -19.56 -11.75
CA THR A 140 27.36 -20.92 -11.80
C THR A 140 28.55 -21.88 -11.85
N ASN A 141 28.91 -22.46 -10.71
CA ASN A 141 29.83 -23.60 -10.67
C ASN A 141 29.08 -24.84 -11.17
N ASN A 142 29.10 -25.05 -12.49
CA ASN A 142 28.69 -26.31 -13.08
C ASN A 142 29.72 -26.72 -14.15
N SER A 143 30.83 -27.32 -13.71
CA SER A 143 31.76 -28.02 -14.57
C SER A 143 31.47 -29.51 -14.56
N GLN A 144 30.58 -29.96 -15.46
CA GLN A 144 30.59 -31.34 -15.92
C GLN A 144 31.50 -31.45 -17.15
N GLY A 145 32.71 -31.95 -16.93
CA GLY A 145 33.63 -32.40 -17.98
C GLY A 145 33.64 -33.93 -18.04
N ARG A 146 33.07 -34.47 -19.11
CA ARG A 146 33.02 -35.90 -19.46
C ARG A 146 34.31 -36.26 -20.22
N GLY A 147 34.99 -37.35 -19.85
CA GLY A 147 36.10 -37.89 -20.67
C GLY A 147 36.89 -39.01 -19.99
N THR A 148 36.86 -40.20 -20.60
CA THR A 148 37.23 -41.48 -20.02
C THR A 148 38.57 -42.03 -20.58
N PHE A 149 39.24 -42.85 -19.76
CA PHE A 149 40.26 -43.89 -20.06
C PHE A 149 41.68 -43.51 -20.57
N GLY A 150 42.69 -44.02 -19.85
CA GLY A 150 44.06 -44.20 -20.34
C GLY A 150 45.03 -44.71 -19.26
N ARG A 151 45.27 -46.02 -19.22
CA ARG A 151 46.25 -46.69 -18.33
C ARG A 151 47.70 -46.45 -18.79
N GLY A 152 48.59 -46.29 -17.80
CA GLY A 152 49.97 -46.80 -17.82
C GLY A 152 51.07 -45.77 -18.07
N ARG A 153 52.03 -45.64 -17.14
CA ARG A 153 53.33 -46.35 -17.20
C ARG A 153 54.22 -45.96 -16.01
N TRP A 154 55.02 -46.95 -15.61
CA TRP A 154 55.99 -46.99 -14.52
C TRP A 154 57.28 -46.20 -14.79
N GLN A 155 57.86 -45.61 -13.74
CA GLN A 155 59.30 -45.44 -13.41
C GLN A 155 59.35 -44.55 -12.14
N GLY A 156 60.01 -44.83 -11.01
CA GLY A 156 61.17 -45.67 -10.71
C GLY A 156 62.38 -44.78 -10.37
N GLY A 157 62.64 -44.47 -9.10
CA GLY A 157 63.82 -43.67 -8.72
C GLY A 157 63.90 -43.20 -7.26
N HIS A 158 64.28 -44.14 -6.37
CA HIS A 158 64.95 -44.08 -5.06
C HIS A 158 64.80 -42.94 -3.99
N PRO A 159 64.92 -43.31 -2.68
CA PRO A 159 64.60 -42.48 -1.51
C PRO A 159 65.82 -42.10 -0.63
N ASN A 160 65.64 -41.18 0.33
CA ASN A 160 66.42 -41.06 1.58
C ASN A 160 65.45 -40.46 2.63
N GLY A 161 65.06 -41.14 3.70
CA GLY A 161 65.86 -41.43 4.91
C GLY A 161 65.77 -40.23 5.87
N ARG A 162 65.45 -40.28 7.17
CA ARG A 162 65.42 -41.31 8.21
C ARG A 162 64.62 -40.75 9.40
N GLY A 163 64.10 -41.62 10.27
CA GLY A 163 63.74 -41.25 11.64
C GLY A 163 62.79 -42.25 12.30
N ALA A 164 63.32 -43.30 12.91
CA ALA A 164 62.58 -44.27 13.70
C ALA A 164 63.09 -44.29 15.16
N GLY A 165 62.17 -44.48 16.10
CA GLY A 165 62.40 -44.87 17.50
C GLY A 165 61.04 -45.21 18.14
N ILE A 166 60.61 -46.47 18.29
CA ILE A 166 60.94 -47.47 19.36
C ILE A 166 60.32 -47.01 20.70
N LEU A 167 59.39 -47.65 21.44
CA LEU A 167 58.65 -48.94 21.52
C LEU A 167 57.36 -48.72 22.42
N PRO A 168 56.73 -49.69 23.13
CA PRO A 168 55.54 -50.48 22.75
C PRO A 168 54.29 -50.36 23.69
N ARG A 169 53.17 -51.02 23.31
CA ARG A 169 51.80 -51.04 23.92
C ARG A 169 51.70 -51.67 25.33
N PRO A 170 50.59 -51.46 26.10
CA PRO A 170 49.44 -52.42 26.06
C PRO A 170 48.03 -51.84 26.36
N GLY A 171 46.96 -52.50 25.89
CA GLY A 171 45.61 -52.42 26.51
C GLY A 171 44.40 -52.22 25.58
N PRO A 172 43.29 -52.99 25.69
CA PRO A 172 42.22 -53.07 24.68
C PRO A 172 40.89 -52.38 25.11
N TYR A 173 40.28 -51.58 24.23
CA TYR A 173 38.86 -51.20 24.32
C TYR A 173 38.26 -51.00 22.92
N PRO A 174 37.08 -51.56 22.61
CA PRO A 174 36.42 -51.38 21.32
C PRO A 174 35.54 -50.11 21.36
N PRO A 175 35.63 -49.18 20.39
CA PRO A 175 34.65 -48.11 20.29
C PRO A 175 33.44 -48.54 19.44
N ARG A 176 32.27 -48.24 20.02
CA ARG A 176 30.92 -48.40 19.49
C ARG A 176 30.69 -47.67 18.16
N GLN A 177 29.73 -48.19 17.40
CA GLN A 177 29.05 -47.55 16.28
C GLN A 177 28.64 -46.11 16.62
N ASN A 178 29.06 -45.15 15.79
CA ASN A 178 28.54 -43.79 15.83
C ASN A 178 27.85 -43.49 14.49
N TYR A 179 26.57 -43.13 14.62
CA TYR A 179 25.69 -42.68 13.55
C TYR A 179 26.32 -41.53 12.75
N GLY A 180 26.38 -41.69 11.43
CA GLY A 180 26.79 -40.65 10.51
C GLY A 180 25.74 -39.53 10.43
N PHE A 181 26.10 -38.35 10.95
CA PHE A 181 25.44 -37.09 10.63
C PHE A 181 25.86 -36.70 9.20
N GLY A 182 25.00 -36.99 8.22
CA GLY A 182 25.09 -36.38 6.89
C GLY A 182 24.55 -34.94 6.94
N PRO A 183 25.18 -33.97 6.24
CA PRO A 183 24.67 -32.62 6.20
C PRO A 183 23.41 -32.59 5.33
N LYS A 184 22.25 -32.37 5.97
CA LYS A 184 21.00 -31.99 5.31
C LYS A 184 21.13 -30.52 4.84
N PHE A 185 21.85 -30.30 3.75
CA PHE A 185 21.55 -29.15 2.90
C PHE A 185 20.41 -29.57 1.99
N SER A 186 19.20 -29.27 2.43
CA SER A 186 18.02 -29.26 1.57
C SER A 186 18.27 -28.24 0.46
N ASN A 187 18.78 -28.69 -0.68
CA ASN A 187 18.56 -27.96 -1.94
C ASN A 187 17.04 -28.01 -2.16
N GLY A 188 16.32 -27.03 -1.62
CA GLY A 188 14.92 -26.83 -1.96
C GLY A 188 14.80 -26.78 -3.48
N HIS A 189 13.79 -27.48 -4.01
CA HIS A 189 13.43 -27.39 -5.42
C HIS A 189 13.38 -25.92 -5.83
N ARG A 190 14.38 -25.47 -6.59
CA ARG A 190 14.28 -24.17 -7.28
C ARG A 190 13.23 -24.38 -8.36
N ASP A 191 12.18 -23.57 -8.33
CA ASP A 191 11.20 -23.51 -9.41
C ASP A 191 11.97 -23.39 -10.73
N GLU A 192 11.67 -24.25 -11.72
CA GLU A 192 12.36 -24.23 -13.02
C GLU A 192 12.16 -22.89 -13.74
N ARG A 193 11.11 -22.15 -13.37
CA ARG A 193 10.80 -20.80 -13.84
C ARG A 193 11.65 -19.72 -13.17
N PHE A 194 12.49 -20.04 -12.18
CA PHE A 194 13.23 -19.02 -11.42
C PHE A 194 14.18 -18.20 -12.31
N VAL A 195 14.06 -16.87 -12.26
CA VAL A 195 14.89 -15.93 -13.02
C VAL A 195 15.83 -15.15 -12.11
N SER A 196 15.29 -14.55 -11.04
CA SER A 196 16.04 -13.66 -10.14
C SER A 196 15.39 -13.58 -8.77
N GLU A 197 16.14 -13.18 -7.75
CA GLU A 197 15.63 -12.93 -6.40
C GLU A 197 16.13 -11.58 -5.86
N LEU A 198 15.30 -10.93 -5.04
CA LEU A 198 15.71 -9.80 -4.20
C LEU A 198 15.50 -10.17 -2.74
N LYS A 199 16.59 -10.35 -2.00
CA LYS A 199 16.54 -10.70 -0.57
C LYS A 199 16.24 -9.47 0.28
N LEU A 200 15.37 -9.64 1.28
CA LEU A 200 15.05 -8.61 2.28
C LEU A 200 16.13 -8.60 3.38
N SER A 201 17.40 -8.37 3.00
CA SER A 201 18.55 -8.47 3.92
C SER A 201 18.94 -7.16 4.59
N LYS A 202 18.48 -6.00 4.08
CA LYS A 202 18.81 -4.70 4.65
C LYS A 202 17.98 -4.45 5.90
N SER A 203 18.62 -3.96 6.96
CA SER A 203 17.93 -3.53 8.16
C SER A 203 17.11 -2.27 7.91
N GLU A 204 16.06 -2.06 8.71
CA GLU A 204 15.29 -0.82 8.70
C GLU A 204 16.18 0.41 8.91
N GLU A 205 17.20 0.30 9.77
CA GLU A 205 18.20 1.36 9.98
C GLU A 205 18.99 1.71 8.72
N THR A 206 19.26 0.73 7.85
CA THR A 206 19.98 0.96 6.60
C THR A 206 19.07 1.66 5.60
N LEU A 207 17.81 1.23 5.52
CA LEU A 207 16.82 1.79 4.59
C LEU A 207 16.39 3.20 5.02
N SER A 208 16.21 3.46 6.31
CA SER A 208 15.76 4.76 6.83
C SER A 208 16.77 5.90 6.60
N ARG A 209 18.05 5.57 6.47
CA ARG A 209 19.12 6.53 6.14
C ARG A 209 19.09 6.97 4.68
N ARG A 210 18.43 6.23 3.78
CA ARG A 210 18.30 6.63 2.37
C ARG A 210 17.15 7.63 2.24
N CYS A 211 17.46 8.79 1.68
CA CYS A 211 16.45 9.75 1.27
C CYS A 211 16.08 9.47 -0.19
N ILE A 212 14.86 9.00 -0.43
CA ILE A 212 14.35 8.75 -1.77
C ILE A 212 13.39 9.87 -2.13
N ALA A 213 13.66 10.54 -3.25
CA ALA A 213 12.75 11.54 -3.80
C ALA A 213 11.45 10.87 -4.29
N PHE A 214 10.32 11.46 -3.93
CA PHE A 214 9.00 11.08 -4.41
C PHE A 214 8.31 12.32 -4.96
N GLN A 215 8.00 12.32 -6.25
CA GLN A 215 7.34 13.44 -6.91
C GLN A 215 5.87 13.51 -6.47
N GLU A 216 5.38 14.72 -6.22
CA GLU A 216 3.96 14.94 -5.92
C GLU A 216 3.09 14.32 -7.03
N PRO A 217 2.14 13.42 -6.67
CA PRO A 217 1.29 12.77 -7.65
C PRO A 217 0.41 13.77 -8.39
N CYS A 218 0.39 13.68 -9.72
CA CYS A 218 -0.37 14.57 -10.59
C CYS A 218 -1.36 13.76 -11.43
N GLU A 219 -2.65 14.08 -11.31
CA GLU A 219 -3.69 13.50 -12.16
C GLU A 219 -3.55 14.00 -13.61
N LEU A 220 -3.58 13.07 -14.56
CA LEU A 220 -3.52 13.35 -15.99
C LEU A 220 -4.84 13.09 -16.70
N ALA A 221 -5.61 12.12 -16.19
CA ALA A 221 -6.88 11.69 -16.76
C ALA A 221 -7.71 10.96 -15.70
N CYS A 222 -8.96 10.67 -16.02
CA CYS A 222 -9.82 9.83 -15.21
C CYS A 222 -10.76 9.01 -16.09
N TYR A 223 -11.36 7.98 -15.49
CA TYR A 223 -12.43 7.22 -16.09
C TYR A 223 -13.43 6.71 -15.04
N SER A 224 -14.64 6.50 -15.49
CA SER A 224 -15.81 6.10 -14.72
C SER A 224 -16.37 4.79 -15.28
N ARG A 225 -16.61 3.80 -14.43
CA ARG A 225 -17.37 2.59 -14.79
C ARG A 225 -18.79 2.73 -14.28
N ALA A 226 -19.75 2.77 -15.19
CA ALA A 226 -21.18 2.88 -14.85
C ALA A 226 -21.79 1.54 -14.42
N GLU A 227 -23.02 1.58 -13.90
CA GLU A 227 -23.75 0.40 -13.40
C GLU A 227 -23.88 -0.75 -14.41
N GLY A 228 -23.99 -0.41 -15.71
CA GLY A 228 -24.07 -1.39 -16.80
C GLY A 228 -22.73 -2.08 -17.14
N GLY A 229 -21.62 -1.63 -16.54
CA GLY A 229 -20.26 -2.09 -16.84
C GLY A 229 -19.54 -1.25 -17.90
N ASP A 230 -20.26 -0.34 -18.57
CA ASP A 230 -19.69 0.57 -19.57
C ASP A 230 -18.67 1.54 -18.94
N VAL A 231 -17.58 1.77 -19.65
CA VAL A 231 -16.49 2.66 -19.22
C VAL A 231 -16.53 3.96 -20.02
N TYR A 232 -16.43 5.07 -19.30
CA TYR A 232 -16.43 6.43 -19.85
C TYR A 232 -15.19 7.17 -19.37
N PHE A 233 -14.52 7.90 -20.25
CA PHE A 233 -13.30 8.65 -19.91
C PHE A 233 -13.63 10.07 -19.39
N ASP A 234 -14.45 10.11 -18.34
CA ASP A 234 -14.91 11.29 -17.59
C ASP A 234 -15.13 10.97 -16.09
N ASP A 235 -15.67 11.94 -15.34
CA ASP A 235 -15.86 11.90 -13.88
C ASP A 235 -17.30 11.65 -13.42
N ARG A 236 -18.15 11.06 -14.28
CA ARG A 236 -19.59 10.91 -13.98
C ARG A 236 -19.92 10.03 -12.77
N THR A 237 -19.05 9.10 -12.38
CA THR A 237 -19.26 8.24 -11.18
C THR A 237 -18.50 8.75 -9.96
N LEU A 238 -17.83 9.90 -10.05
CA LEU A 238 -17.15 10.50 -8.91
C LEU A 238 -18.18 11.03 -7.89
N ARG A 239 -18.16 10.45 -6.71
CA ARG A 239 -19.07 10.80 -5.61
C ARG A 239 -18.58 12.01 -4.83
N LEU A 240 -19.51 12.82 -4.31
CA LEU A 240 -19.21 13.91 -3.38
C LEU A 240 -19.21 13.39 -1.94
N PHE A 241 -18.29 13.86 -1.11
CA PHE A 241 -18.21 13.49 0.29
C PHE A 241 -19.29 14.17 1.13
N LYS A 242 -20.01 13.38 1.95
CA LYS A 242 -20.97 13.89 2.94
C LYS A 242 -20.22 14.42 4.16
N ARG A 243 -20.04 15.74 4.24
CA ARG A 243 -19.26 16.41 5.31
C ARG A 243 -19.74 16.10 6.74
N PHE A 244 -21.02 15.82 6.92
CA PHE A 244 -21.64 15.54 8.21
C PHE A 244 -21.85 14.05 8.51
N ILE A 245 -20.96 13.18 8.01
CA ILE A 245 -21.00 11.72 8.29
C ILE A 245 -21.00 11.35 9.79
N THR A 246 -20.53 12.25 10.65
CA THR A 246 -20.61 12.09 12.11
C THR A 246 -22.04 12.02 12.64
N GLU A 247 -23.02 12.55 11.91
CA GLU A 247 -24.44 12.51 12.29
C GLU A 247 -25.06 11.13 12.07
N ASP A 248 -24.45 10.28 11.25
CA ASP A 248 -24.91 8.92 10.98
C ASP A 248 -24.32 7.87 11.95
N VAL A 249 -23.63 8.30 13.01
CA VAL A 249 -23.19 7.39 14.08
C VAL A 249 -24.42 6.70 14.69
N GLY A 250 -24.39 5.37 14.74
CA GLY A 250 -25.51 4.50 15.08
C GLY A 250 -26.16 3.81 13.87
N ALA A 251 -25.81 4.20 12.64
CA ALA A 251 -26.29 3.57 11.42
C ALA A 251 -25.93 2.07 11.36
N ASP A 252 -26.86 1.28 10.84
CA ASP A 252 -26.68 -0.16 10.65
C ASP A 252 -26.09 -0.43 9.27
N LEU A 253 -24.81 -0.80 9.20
CA LEU A 253 -24.13 -1.08 7.93
C LEU A 253 -24.63 -2.38 7.26
N ASN A 254 -25.55 -3.13 7.90
CA ASN A 254 -26.22 -4.26 7.28
C ASN A 254 -27.41 -3.87 6.39
N GLU A 255 -27.91 -2.63 6.47
CA GLU A 255 -29.01 -2.17 5.61
C GLU A 255 -28.63 -2.31 4.14
N GLY A 256 -29.51 -2.90 3.33
CA GLY A 256 -29.32 -3.09 1.89
C GLY A 256 -28.49 -4.31 1.47
N PHE A 257 -27.96 -5.10 2.42
CA PHE A 257 -27.12 -6.27 2.10
C PHE A 257 -27.83 -7.32 1.23
N ASP A 258 -29.14 -7.47 1.39
CA ASP A 258 -29.97 -8.38 0.58
C ASP A 258 -30.09 -7.96 -0.90
N THR A 259 -29.84 -6.69 -1.19
CA THR A 259 -29.85 -6.11 -2.54
C THR A 259 -28.44 -5.82 -3.09
N PHE A 260 -27.40 -6.25 -2.38
CA PHE A 260 -26.00 -5.97 -2.71
C PHE A 260 -25.58 -6.66 -4.02
N ILE A 261 -24.97 -5.88 -4.93
CA ILE A 261 -24.35 -6.39 -6.15
C ILE A 261 -22.83 -6.40 -5.97
N GLU A 262 -22.27 -7.60 -5.83
CA GLU A 262 -20.84 -7.81 -5.60
C GLU A 262 -19.95 -7.37 -6.75
N LYS A 263 -18.72 -6.98 -6.41
CA LYS A 263 -17.68 -6.60 -7.37
C LYS A 263 -17.28 -7.84 -8.16
N LYS A 264 -17.38 -7.75 -9.48
CA LYS A 264 -16.91 -8.78 -10.39
C LYS A 264 -15.41 -8.62 -10.58
N ASP A 265 -14.69 -9.72 -10.55
CA ASP A 265 -13.27 -9.72 -10.90
C ASP A 265 -13.13 -9.61 -12.42
N LEU A 266 -12.65 -8.46 -12.88
CA LEU A 266 -12.38 -8.19 -14.29
C LEU A 266 -10.97 -8.66 -14.70
N GLY A 267 -10.12 -9.05 -13.74
CA GLY A 267 -8.72 -9.41 -13.99
C GLY A 267 -8.01 -8.39 -14.88
N SER A 268 -7.37 -8.89 -15.94
CA SER A 268 -6.65 -8.06 -16.91
C SER A 268 -7.53 -7.17 -17.78
N GLU A 269 -8.86 -7.41 -17.87
CA GLU A 269 -9.77 -6.53 -18.62
C GLU A 269 -9.84 -5.15 -17.96
N GLY A 270 -9.87 -5.10 -16.62
CA GLY A 270 -9.82 -3.85 -15.87
C GLY A 270 -8.53 -3.06 -16.17
N PHE A 271 -7.39 -3.75 -16.35
CA PHE A 271 -6.15 -3.11 -16.77
C PHE A 271 -6.25 -2.56 -18.20
N GLY A 272 -7.00 -3.24 -19.07
CA GLY A 272 -7.36 -2.75 -20.41
C GLY A 272 -8.04 -1.39 -20.39
N ASP A 273 -8.92 -1.12 -19.43
CA ASP A 273 -9.63 0.16 -19.30
C ASP A 273 -8.68 1.32 -18.94
N LEU A 274 -7.75 1.07 -18.02
CA LEU A 274 -6.67 2.02 -17.71
C LEU A 274 -5.85 2.33 -18.96
N LEU A 275 -5.41 1.29 -19.68
CA LEU A 275 -4.63 1.46 -20.90
C LEU A 275 -5.45 2.15 -22.01
N ALA A 276 -6.76 1.93 -22.07
CA ALA A 276 -7.65 2.58 -23.03
C ALA A 276 -7.80 4.08 -22.73
N CYS A 277 -7.95 4.46 -21.45
CA CYS A 277 -7.95 5.85 -21.01
C CYS A 277 -6.62 6.56 -21.38
N VAL A 278 -5.49 5.88 -21.18
CA VAL A 278 -4.16 6.39 -21.57
C VAL A 278 -4.06 6.67 -23.06
N ARG A 279 -4.64 5.80 -23.91
CA ARG A 279 -4.68 6.00 -25.38
C ARG A 279 -5.64 7.12 -25.77
N ASP A 280 -6.85 7.15 -25.21
CA ASP A 280 -7.85 8.19 -25.49
C ASP A 280 -7.32 9.60 -25.20
N LYS A 281 -6.66 9.76 -24.05
CA LYS A 281 -6.09 11.05 -23.64
C LYS A 281 -4.71 11.34 -24.23
N ASN A 282 -4.21 10.48 -25.11
CA ASN A 282 -2.90 10.62 -25.79
C ASN A 282 -1.74 10.85 -24.80
N ILE A 283 -1.73 10.14 -23.68
CA ILE A 283 -0.68 10.30 -22.66
C ILE A 283 0.61 9.62 -23.17
N PRO A 284 1.73 10.35 -23.32
CA PRO A 284 2.94 9.80 -23.90
C PRO A 284 3.67 8.86 -22.92
N LEU A 285 3.93 7.62 -23.35
CA LEU A 285 4.60 6.59 -22.54
C LEU A 285 6.13 6.51 -22.75
N GLN A 286 6.71 7.24 -23.71
CA GLN A 286 8.13 7.16 -24.10
C GLN A 286 9.15 7.39 -22.97
N ASN A 287 8.71 8.01 -21.87
CA ASN A 287 9.54 8.32 -20.70
C ASN A 287 9.05 7.61 -19.42
N ILE A 288 7.98 6.83 -19.49
CA ILE A 288 7.42 6.12 -18.34
C ILE A 288 8.16 4.79 -18.18
N HIS A 289 8.53 4.45 -16.94
CA HIS A 289 9.22 3.19 -16.65
C HIS A 289 8.22 2.11 -16.24
N PHE A 290 7.19 2.50 -15.48
CA PHE A 290 6.18 1.58 -14.96
C PHE A 290 4.76 2.08 -15.24
N VAL A 291 3.89 1.17 -15.69
CA VAL A 291 2.43 1.37 -15.79
C VAL A 291 1.76 0.29 -14.95
N THR A 292 0.89 0.67 -14.01
CA THR A 292 0.35 -0.29 -13.03
C THR A 292 -0.96 0.21 -12.41
N PHE A 293 -1.73 -0.65 -11.77
CA PHE A 293 -2.67 -0.16 -10.75
C PHE A 293 -1.94 0.16 -9.45
N ARG A 294 -2.51 1.09 -8.68
CA ARG A 294 -2.09 1.45 -7.30
C ARG A 294 -1.92 0.22 -6.42
N ASN A 295 -2.76 -0.81 -6.60
CA ASN A 295 -2.73 -2.06 -5.85
C ASN A 295 -1.33 -2.72 -5.81
N ASN A 296 -0.63 -2.80 -6.94
CA ASN A 296 0.69 -3.43 -7.00
C ASN A 296 1.76 -2.62 -6.26
N LEU A 297 1.68 -1.28 -6.31
CA LEU A 297 2.57 -0.44 -5.53
C LEU A 297 2.27 -0.53 -4.03
N ASN A 298 0.99 -0.67 -3.65
CA ASN A 298 0.61 -0.92 -2.26
C ASN A 298 1.30 -2.18 -1.72
N LYS A 299 1.23 -3.30 -2.47
CA LYS A 299 1.90 -4.56 -2.14
C LYS A 299 3.41 -4.39 -1.97
N ILE A 300 4.08 -3.72 -2.92
CA ILE A 300 5.53 -3.50 -2.88
C ILE A 300 5.93 -2.66 -1.65
N LEU A 301 5.28 -1.52 -1.41
CA LEU A 301 5.63 -0.65 -0.27
C LEU A 301 5.34 -1.33 1.07
N ALA A 302 4.23 -2.06 1.19
CA ALA A 302 3.83 -2.73 2.43
C ALA A 302 4.79 -3.86 2.83
N THR A 303 5.40 -4.52 1.85
CA THR A 303 6.34 -5.65 2.04
C THR A 303 7.56 -5.29 2.91
N ALA A 304 7.88 -4.01 3.06
CA ALA A 304 8.93 -3.57 3.97
C ALA A 304 8.68 -3.99 5.43
N TYR A 305 7.41 -3.99 5.85
CA TYR A 305 6.97 -4.28 7.21
C TYR A 305 6.05 -5.50 7.32
N ILE A 306 5.16 -5.70 6.34
CA ILE A 306 4.16 -6.77 6.34
C ILE A 306 4.75 -8.02 5.70
N ARG A 307 4.90 -9.09 6.51
CA ARG A 307 5.61 -10.33 6.12
C ARG A 307 4.81 -11.60 6.41
N ASN A 308 3.50 -11.49 6.30
CA ASN A 308 2.54 -12.56 6.54
C ASN A 308 1.50 -12.67 5.41
N GLU A 309 1.50 -11.75 4.45
CA GLU A 309 0.52 -11.71 3.37
C GLU A 309 1.22 -12.02 2.03
N PRO A 310 0.92 -13.17 1.41
CA PRO A 310 1.46 -13.49 0.10
C PRO A 310 0.79 -12.65 -0.98
N TRP A 311 1.53 -12.33 -2.03
CA TRP A 311 0.99 -11.68 -3.22
C TRP A 311 1.79 -12.06 -4.45
N GLU A 312 1.13 -11.96 -5.61
CA GLU A 312 1.77 -12.02 -6.92
C GLU A 312 1.26 -10.89 -7.83
N MET A 313 2.05 -10.61 -8.87
CA MET A 313 1.69 -9.71 -9.96
C MET A 313 2.40 -10.13 -11.25
N GLY A 314 1.73 -9.92 -12.38
CA GLY A 314 2.32 -10.09 -13.70
C GLY A 314 3.30 -8.94 -14.00
N VAL A 315 4.39 -9.23 -14.70
CA VAL A 315 5.41 -8.25 -15.08
C VAL A 315 5.75 -8.42 -16.55
N HIS A 316 5.37 -7.42 -17.35
CA HIS A 316 5.46 -7.50 -18.81
C HIS A 316 6.17 -6.26 -19.34
N LYS A 317 7.32 -6.41 -20.02
CA LYS A 317 8.03 -5.25 -20.57
C LYS A 317 7.82 -5.12 -22.06
N ARG A 318 7.33 -3.97 -22.50
CA ARG A 318 7.01 -3.66 -23.90
C ARG A 318 7.36 -2.20 -24.21
N ASN A 319 8.05 -1.98 -25.31
CA ASN A 319 8.57 -0.68 -25.76
C ASN A 319 9.33 0.08 -24.65
N GLY A 320 10.10 -0.65 -23.84
CA GLY A 320 10.85 -0.08 -22.71
C GLY A 320 10.02 0.22 -21.45
N VAL A 321 8.70 0.05 -21.48
CA VAL A 321 7.80 0.25 -20.33
C VAL A 321 7.50 -1.09 -19.66
N VAL A 322 7.58 -1.15 -18.34
CA VAL A 322 7.21 -2.32 -17.54
C VAL A 322 5.77 -2.18 -17.04
N TYR A 323 4.90 -3.05 -17.52
CA TYR A 323 3.51 -3.16 -17.08
C TYR A 323 3.42 -4.14 -15.92
N LEU A 324 2.86 -3.71 -14.80
CA LEU A 324 2.61 -4.57 -13.64
C LEU A 324 1.12 -4.88 -13.57
N ASP A 325 0.76 -6.13 -13.89
CA ASP A 325 -0.62 -6.60 -13.93
C ASP A 325 -1.05 -7.19 -12.58
N VAL A 326 -2.30 -6.94 -12.17
CA VAL A 326 -2.81 -7.41 -10.88
C VAL A 326 -3.21 -8.88 -11.02
N HIS A 327 -2.57 -9.74 -10.24
CA HIS A 327 -2.98 -11.12 -10.09
C HIS A 327 -3.66 -11.31 -8.73
N LYS A 328 -4.82 -11.99 -8.75
CA LYS A 328 -5.53 -12.40 -7.56
C LYS A 328 -5.12 -13.83 -7.21
N LEU A 329 -4.59 -14.03 -6.01
CA LEU A 329 -4.27 -15.37 -5.52
C LEU A 329 -5.58 -16.16 -5.28
N PRO A 330 -5.55 -17.49 -5.41
CA PRO A 330 -6.71 -18.31 -5.07
C PRO A 330 -7.09 -18.12 -3.61
N GLU A 331 -8.26 -17.53 -3.38
CA GLU A 331 -8.84 -17.36 -2.06
C GLU A 331 -9.77 -18.53 -1.73
N ARG A 332 -9.90 -18.84 -0.44
CA ARG A 332 -10.95 -19.77 0.00
C ARG A 332 -12.33 -19.18 -0.34
N PRO A 333 -13.35 -20.02 -0.56
CA PRO A 333 -14.72 -19.53 -0.70
C PRO A 333 -15.09 -18.64 0.49
N GLN A 334 -15.52 -17.41 0.20
CA GLN A 334 -15.91 -16.46 1.24
C GLN A 334 -17.15 -16.97 1.98
N SER A 335 -17.11 -16.88 3.32
CA SER A 335 -18.30 -17.15 4.14
C SER A 335 -19.34 -16.02 3.98
N ASP A 336 -20.60 -16.26 4.32
CA ASP A 336 -21.61 -15.18 4.34
C ASP A 336 -21.25 -14.05 5.32
N LEU A 337 -20.49 -14.35 6.38
CA LEU A 337 -19.97 -13.34 7.30
C LEU A 337 -18.86 -12.52 6.62
N ASP A 338 -18.01 -13.14 5.81
CA ASP A 338 -16.93 -12.46 5.08
C ASP A 338 -17.55 -11.52 4.05
N ARG A 339 -18.53 -12.01 3.28
CA ARG A 339 -19.30 -11.21 2.32
C ARG A 339 -19.99 -10.02 2.99
N ARG A 340 -20.58 -10.23 4.17
CA ARG A 340 -21.23 -9.17 4.96
C ARG A 340 -20.24 -8.14 5.48
N ARG A 341 -19.05 -8.54 5.92
CA ARG A 341 -18.00 -7.61 6.36
C ARG A 341 -17.46 -6.78 5.21
N SER A 342 -17.25 -7.40 4.04
CA SER A 342 -16.88 -6.69 2.81
C SER A 342 -17.96 -5.69 2.41
N TYR A 343 -19.24 -6.07 2.54
CA TYR A 343 -20.37 -5.16 2.31
C TYR A 343 -20.36 -3.94 3.22
N TRP A 344 -20.00 -4.07 4.51
CA TRP A 344 -19.94 -2.93 5.43
C TRP A 344 -19.00 -1.83 4.96
N GLY A 345 -17.96 -2.16 4.20
CA GLY A 345 -17.11 -1.19 3.50
C GLY A 345 -17.92 -0.37 2.49
N TYR A 346 -18.54 -1.06 1.52
CA TYR A 346 -19.36 -0.42 0.48
C TYR A 346 -20.57 0.34 1.05
N CYS A 347 -21.19 -0.17 2.10
CA CYS A 347 -22.30 0.47 2.78
C CYS A 347 -21.85 1.78 3.45
N PHE A 348 -20.71 1.75 4.16
CA PHE A 348 -20.12 2.96 4.74
C PHE A 348 -19.75 3.98 3.67
N GLU A 349 -19.18 3.56 2.53
CA GLU A 349 -18.92 4.48 1.41
C GLU A 349 -20.20 5.18 0.95
N ASN A 350 -21.28 4.44 0.77
CA ASN A 350 -22.59 4.99 0.37
C ASN A 350 -23.25 5.87 1.44
N LEU A 351 -22.89 5.68 2.71
CA LEU A 351 -23.34 6.53 3.81
C LEU A 351 -22.53 7.84 3.85
N ALA A 352 -21.23 7.74 3.59
CA ALA A 352 -20.26 8.82 3.64
C ALA A 352 -20.20 9.66 2.34
N THR A 353 -20.98 9.33 1.33
CA THR A 353 -21.13 10.11 0.10
C THR A 353 -22.52 10.68 -0.07
N GLU A 354 -22.61 11.83 -0.74
CA GLU A 354 -23.89 12.42 -1.14
C GLU A 354 -24.51 11.58 -2.25
N ASP A 355 -25.80 11.28 -2.09
CA ASP A 355 -26.63 10.61 -3.10
C ASP A 355 -27.83 11.53 -3.41
N PRO A 356 -27.82 12.23 -4.56
CA PRO A 356 -28.89 13.14 -4.93
C PRO A 356 -30.24 12.44 -5.17
N GLN A 357 -30.22 11.13 -5.44
CA GLN A 357 -31.44 10.36 -5.72
C GLN A 357 -32.08 9.77 -4.47
N ARG A 358 -31.31 9.64 -3.38
CA ARG A 358 -31.81 9.11 -2.11
C ARG A 358 -32.78 10.09 -1.46
N ALA A 359 -34.02 9.66 -1.25
CA ALA A 359 -34.99 10.46 -0.52
C ALA A 359 -34.56 10.62 0.95
N VAL A 360 -34.93 11.74 1.57
CA VAL A 360 -34.64 11.98 3.00
C VAL A 360 -35.28 10.88 3.85
N GLY A 361 -34.47 10.10 4.56
CA GLY A 361 -34.90 8.99 5.41
C GLY A 361 -35.08 7.65 4.68
N GLU A 362 -34.71 7.56 3.41
CA GLU A 362 -34.58 6.29 2.70
C GLU A 362 -33.29 5.59 3.13
N GLY A 363 -33.40 4.33 3.55
CA GLY A 363 -32.26 3.50 3.95
C GLY A 363 -31.36 3.16 2.76
N ILE A 364 -30.17 2.62 3.03
CA ILE A 364 -29.24 2.20 1.98
C ILE A 364 -29.79 0.95 1.29
N HIS A 365 -29.89 0.98 -0.04
CA HIS A 365 -30.28 -0.14 -0.88
C HIS A 365 -29.51 -0.12 -2.21
N HIS A 366 -29.55 -1.23 -2.95
CA HIS A 366 -29.02 -1.35 -4.31
C HIS A 366 -27.54 -0.94 -4.50
N VAL A 367 -26.72 -1.12 -3.45
CA VAL A 367 -25.29 -0.85 -3.51
C VAL A 367 -24.63 -1.75 -4.56
N ASN A 368 -24.00 -1.12 -5.55
CA ASN A 368 -23.31 -1.81 -6.64
C ASN A 368 -21.80 -1.56 -6.61
N ALA A 369 -21.04 -2.58 -6.19
CA ALA A 369 -19.59 -2.50 -6.06
C ALA A 369 -18.83 -2.53 -7.40
N ASN A 370 -19.54 -2.64 -8.53
CA ASN A 370 -18.95 -2.53 -9.87
C ASN A 370 -18.90 -1.08 -10.37
N VAL A 371 -19.60 -0.15 -9.72
CA VAL A 371 -19.52 1.28 -10.06
C VAL A 371 -18.26 1.83 -9.42
N GLU A 372 -17.32 2.29 -10.24
CA GLU A 372 -16.02 2.78 -9.77
C GLU A 372 -15.61 4.04 -10.53
N TYR A 373 -14.82 4.87 -9.87
CA TYR A 373 -14.13 6.01 -10.47
C TYR A 373 -12.63 5.82 -10.26
N CYS A 374 -11.86 5.99 -11.33
CA CYS A 374 -10.42 5.79 -11.32
C CYS A 374 -9.69 7.02 -11.87
N SER A 375 -8.73 7.53 -11.09
CA SER A 375 -7.81 8.58 -11.49
C SER A 375 -6.55 7.98 -12.09
N VAL A 376 -6.10 8.52 -13.22
CA VAL A 376 -4.84 8.17 -13.87
C VAL A 376 -3.77 9.18 -13.46
N ILE A 377 -2.84 8.72 -12.62
CA ILE A 377 -1.90 9.55 -11.90
C ILE A 377 -0.48 9.29 -12.39
N LYS A 378 0.27 10.37 -12.60
CA LYS A 378 1.71 10.33 -12.86
C LYS A 378 2.48 10.76 -11.62
N THR A 379 3.52 10.01 -11.31
CA THR A 379 4.50 10.33 -10.26
C THR A 379 5.89 9.81 -10.66
N LYS A 380 6.86 9.96 -9.78
CA LYS A 380 8.22 9.45 -9.91
C LYS A 380 8.76 9.08 -8.53
N LEU A 381 9.26 7.85 -8.41
CA LEU A 381 9.90 7.33 -7.20
C LEU A 381 11.37 7.05 -7.52
N GLY A 382 12.29 7.74 -6.84
CA GLY A 382 13.73 7.58 -7.07
C GLY A 382 14.14 8.00 -8.48
N ALA A 383 14.50 7.05 -9.34
CA ALA A 383 14.79 7.33 -10.76
C ALA A 383 13.61 7.03 -11.69
N HIS A 384 12.56 6.37 -11.20
CA HIS A 384 11.55 5.71 -12.02
C HIS A 384 10.26 6.52 -12.09
N ARG A 385 9.88 6.91 -13.31
CA ARG A 385 8.58 7.53 -13.60
C ARG A 385 7.51 6.46 -13.68
N ILE A 386 6.41 6.69 -12.98
CA ILE A 386 5.31 5.73 -12.79
C ILE A 386 4.01 6.39 -13.24
N LEU A 387 3.25 5.68 -14.05
CA LEU A 387 1.86 5.99 -14.35
C LEU A 387 1.00 4.94 -13.64
N MET A 388 0.02 5.37 -12.86
CA MET A 388 -0.85 4.45 -12.14
C MET A 388 -2.33 4.79 -12.24
N GLY A 389 -3.17 3.76 -12.30
CA GLY A 389 -4.60 3.89 -12.02
C GLY A 389 -4.87 3.78 -10.52
N ALA A 390 -5.61 4.73 -9.96
CA ALA A 390 -6.00 4.76 -8.56
C ALA A 390 -7.53 4.94 -8.46
N GLU A 391 -8.22 3.90 -7.99
CA GLU A 391 -9.63 3.99 -7.60
C GLU A 391 -9.77 4.99 -6.46
N MET A 392 -10.69 5.96 -6.60
CA MET A 392 -10.97 6.99 -5.59
C MET A 392 -12.40 6.86 -5.10
N ASP A 393 -12.59 6.91 -3.79
CA ASP A 393 -13.91 6.66 -3.20
C ASP A 393 -14.85 7.87 -3.40
N CYS A 394 -14.34 9.08 -3.16
CA CYS A 394 -15.08 10.33 -3.32
C CYS A 394 -14.15 11.56 -3.38
N CYS A 395 -14.73 12.73 -3.62
CA CYS A 395 -14.05 14.02 -3.51
C CYS A 395 -14.82 15.04 -2.67
N ASP A 396 -14.10 16.04 -2.18
CA ASP A 396 -14.64 17.25 -1.58
C ASP A 396 -13.98 18.47 -2.25
N ALA A 397 -14.59 19.64 -2.11
CA ALA A 397 -14.06 20.89 -2.63
C ALA A 397 -13.67 21.81 -1.47
N ALA A 398 -12.44 22.32 -1.50
CA ALA A 398 -12.02 23.37 -0.58
C ALA A 398 -12.75 24.69 -0.88
N ASP A 399 -12.68 25.64 0.06
CA ASP A 399 -13.36 26.95 -0.07
C ASP A 399 -12.86 27.76 -1.28
N ASP A 400 -11.65 27.46 -1.76
CA ASP A 400 -11.05 28.04 -2.98
C ASP A 400 -11.50 27.34 -4.28
N GLY A 401 -12.38 26.34 -4.18
CA GLY A 401 -12.88 25.55 -5.30
C GLY A 401 -11.97 24.40 -5.73
N ARG A 402 -10.80 24.22 -5.09
CA ARG A 402 -9.90 23.11 -5.42
C ARG A 402 -10.50 21.80 -4.94
N ARG A 403 -10.72 20.86 -5.88
CA ARG A 403 -11.14 19.50 -5.56
C ARG A 403 -9.98 18.71 -4.97
N PHE A 404 -10.28 17.89 -3.99
CA PHE A 404 -9.35 16.91 -3.44
C PHE A 404 -10.09 15.61 -3.13
N TYR A 405 -9.40 14.49 -3.31
CA TYR A 405 -9.95 13.18 -3.02
C TYR A 405 -9.98 12.91 -1.52
N ILE A 406 -10.91 12.06 -1.10
CA ILE A 406 -11.01 11.53 0.25
C ILE A 406 -11.11 10.01 0.14
N GLU A 407 -10.23 9.31 0.84
CA GLU A 407 -10.28 7.85 0.95
C GLU A 407 -11.19 7.48 2.13
N LEU A 408 -12.10 6.54 1.92
CA LEU A 408 -13.04 6.03 2.90
C LEU A 408 -12.61 4.63 3.34
N LYS A 409 -12.66 4.37 4.64
CA LYS A 409 -12.29 3.06 5.20
C LYS A 409 -13.25 2.68 6.31
N THR A 410 -13.53 1.39 6.42
CA THR A 410 -14.26 0.81 7.54
C THR A 410 -13.32 -0.08 8.35
N SER A 411 -13.42 -0.04 9.67
CA SER A 411 -12.68 -0.94 10.55
C SER A 411 -13.48 -1.26 11.80
N ARG A 412 -13.26 -2.44 12.40
CA ARG A 412 -13.67 -2.71 13.80
C ARG A 412 -13.20 -1.60 14.74
N GLU A 413 -14.05 -1.20 15.69
CA GLU A 413 -13.72 -0.27 16.77
C GLU A 413 -12.49 -0.75 17.56
N LEU A 414 -11.68 0.22 18.00
CA LEU A 414 -10.39 -0.07 18.61
C LEU A 414 -10.55 -0.26 20.11
N GLU A 415 -10.11 -1.43 20.55
CA GLU A 415 -9.85 -1.72 21.95
C GLU A 415 -8.37 -1.55 22.26
N TYR A 416 -8.01 -1.31 23.53
CA TYR A 416 -6.61 -1.11 23.98
C TYR A 416 -5.63 -2.15 23.43
N HIS A 417 -6.05 -3.41 23.31
CA HIS A 417 -5.20 -4.50 22.82
C HIS A 417 -5.11 -4.59 21.29
N THR A 418 -6.03 -3.94 20.55
CA THR A 418 -6.06 -3.94 19.08
C THR A 418 -5.44 -2.69 18.46
N GLU A 419 -5.32 -1.61 19.24
CA GLU A 419 -4.82 -0.31 18.78
C GLU A 419 -3.41 -0.40 18.19
N GLU A 420 -2.49 -1.11 18.87
CA GLU A 420 -1.11 -1.25 18.37
C GLU A 420 -1.07 -1.96 17.02
N ARG A 421 -1.83 -3.07 16.87
CA ARG A 421 -1.91 -3.81 15.60
C ARG A 421 -2.51 -2.94 14.50
N PHE A 422 -3.57 -2.20 14.81
CA PHE A 422 -4.18 -1.26 13.88
C PHE A 422 -3.17 -0.23 13.38
N GLU A 423 -2.41 0.41 14.28
CA GLU A 423 -1.45 1.43 13.89
C GLU A 423 -0.21 0.87 13.15
N ARG A 424 0.22 -0.35 13.48
CA ARG A 424 1.35 -1.03 12.81
C ARG A 424 1.01 -1.54 11.42
N GLU A 425 -0.18 -2.11 11.24
CA GLU A 425 -0.55 -2.83 10.02
C GLU A 425 -1.58 -2.05 9.18
N LYS A 426 -2.78 -1.80 9.71
CA LYS A 426 -3.87 -1.17 8.94
C LYS A 426 -3.54 0.27 8.57
N LEU A 427 -3.06 1.05 9.52
CA LEU A 427 -2.73 2.45 9.30
C LEU A 427 -1.55 2.62 8.33
N LEU A 428 -0.61 1.66 8.31
CA LEU A 428 0.44 1.59 7.29
C LEU A 428 -0.16 1.41 5.89
N LYS A 429 -1.08 0.46 5.70
CA LYS A 429 -1.75 0.24 4.40
C LYS A 429 -2.55 1.46 3.96
N PHE A 430 -3.31 2.07 4.89
CA PHE A 430 -4.09 3.28 4.62
C PHE A 430 -3.19 4.46 4.21
N TRP A 431 -2.07 4.65 4.90
CA TRP A 431 -1.08 5.66 4.55
C TRP A 431 -0.49 5.39 3.16
N ILE A 432 -0.05 4.16 2.86
CA ILE A 432 0.54 3.81 1.55
C ILE A 432 -0.45 4.14 0.42
N GLN A 433 -1.69 3.69 0.56
CA GLN A 433 -2.74 3.86 -0.45
C GLN A 433 -3.04 5.34 -0.75
N THR A 434 -3.11 6.17 0.28
CA THR A 434 -3.40 7.60 0.13
C THR A 434 -2.17 8.40 -0.29
N PHE A 435 -1.00 8.09 0.26
CA PHE A 435 0.26 8.75 -0.08
C PHE A 435 0.62 8.58 -1.56
N LEU A 436 0.52 7.35 -2.09
CA LEU A 436 0.87 7.07 -3.49
C LEU A 436 0.01 7.87 -4.48
N ALA A 437 -1.27 8.07 -4.16
CA ALA A 437 -2.23 8.75 -5.02
C ALA A 437 -2.39 10.25 -4.69
N GLY A 438 -1.61 10.78 -3.73
CA GLY A 438 -1.69 12.19 -3.34
C GLY A 438 -3.00 12.56 -2.62
N VAL A 439 -3.69 11.59 -2.04
CA VAL A 439 -4.95 11.79 -1.33
C VAL A 439 -4.64 12.39 0.05
N PRO A 440 -5.12 13.62 0.37
CA PRO A 440 -4.73 14.32 1.58
C PRO A 440 -5.46 13.86 2.84
N CYS A 441 -6.56 13.11 2.69
CA CYS A 441 -7.50 12.83 3.78
C CYS A 441 -8.03 11.40 3.70
N ILE A 442 -8.14 10.77 4.87
CA ILE A 442 -8.79 9.47 5.08
C ILE A 442 -9.91 9.67 6.11
N VAL A 443 -11.09 9.14 5.83
CA VAL A 443 -12.19 9.07 6.80
C VAL A 443 -12.46 7.62 7.14
N ILE A 444 -12.37 7.29 8.41
CA ILE A 444 -12.50 5.93 8.92
C ILE A 444 -13.79 5.82 9.72
N GLY A 445 -14.70 4.95 9.27
CA GLY A 445 -15.86 4.51 10.02
C GLY A 445 -15.49 3.32 10.91
N PHE A 446 -15.56 3.50 12.21
CA PHE A 446 -15.37 2.43 13.18
C PHE A 446 -16.71 1.78 13.52
N ARG A 447 -16.77 0.46 13.36
CA ARG A 447 -17.98 -0.34 13.56
C ARG A 447 -17.84 -1.34 14.70
N ASP A 448 -18.95 -1.71 15.33
CA ASP A 448 -18.99 -2.82 16.28
C ASP A 448 -19.07 -4.19 15.57
N ASP A 449 -19.12 -5.29 16.34
CA ASP A 449 -19.20 -6.64 15.77
C ASP A 449 -20.58 -6.99 15.17
N ALA A 450 -21.60 -6.18 15.45
CA ALA A 450 -22.92 -6.30 14.84
C ALA A 450 -23.01 -5.54 13.50
N GLY A 451 -21.99 -4.76 13.14
CA GLY A 451 -21.99 -3.94 11.92
C GLY A 451 -22.61 -2.57 12.10
N ARG A 452 -22.73 -2.05 13.33
CA ARG A 452 -23.19 -0.68 13.57
C ARG A 452 -22.02 0.29 13.59
N LEU A 453 -22.17 1.42 12.91
CA LEU A 453 -21.19 2.50 12.96
C LEU A 453 -21.22 3.14 14.36
N VAL A 454 -20.12 3.11 15.09
CA VAL A 454 -20.02 3.63 16.47
C VAL A 454 -19.21 4.91 16.57
N ARG A 455 -18.30 5.15 15.62
CA ARG A 455 -17.46 6.34 15.59
C ARG A 455 -16.95 6.60 14.17
N THR A 456 -16.68 7.86 13.86
CA THR A 456 -15.97 8.25 12.63
C THR A 456 -14.74 9.06 13.00
N GLU A 457 -13.63 8.87 12.29
CA GLU A 457 -12.39 9.63 12.49
C GLU A 457 -11.88 10.14 11.15
N ARG A 458 -11.55 11.43 11.09
CA ARG A 458 -10.93 12.05 9.93
C ARG A 458 -9.44 12.25 10.19
N LEU A 459 -8.61 11.61 9.38
CA LEU A 459 -7.15 11.67 9.47
C LEU A 459 -6.59 12.37 8.24
N ARG A 460 -5.71 13.36 8.45
CA ARG A 460 -4.89 13.88 7.34
C ARG A 460 -3.71 12.95 7.11
N THR A 461 -3.41 12.68 5.84
CA THR A 461 -2.31 11.78 5.46
C THR A 461 -0.97 12.22 6.05
N LYS A 462 -0.74 13.54 6.17
CA LYS A 462 0.46 14.11 6.81
C LYS A 462 0.52 13.80 8.32
N ASP A 463 -0.59 13.90 9.03
CA ASP A 463 -0.65 13.68 10.48
C ASP A 463 -0.38 12.20 10.84
N ILE A 464 -0.79 11.27 9.97
CA ILE A 464 -0.52 9.83 10.15
C ILE A 464 0.98 9.59 10.29
N THR A 465 1.79 10.20 9.41
CA THR A 465 3.26 10.02 9.42
C THR A 465 3.91 10.54 10.71
N GLN A 466 3.39 11.64 11.26
CA GLN A 466 3.88 12.20 12.52
C GLN A 466 3.52 11.29 13.70
N ARG A 467 2.27 10.83 13.77
CA ARG A 467 1.77 9.93 14.84
C ARG A 467 2.60 8.66 14.94
N VAL A 468 2.86 7.98 13.82
CA VAL A 468 3.60 6.71 13.83
C VAL A 468 5.10 6.89 14.03
N LYS A 469 5.66 8.03 13.61
CA LYS A 469 7.07 8.39 13.88
C LYS A 469 7.31 8.54 15.38
N MET A 470 6.38 9.15 16.12
CA MET A 470 6.50 9.30 17.58
C MET A 470 6.49 7.96 18.32
N LYS A 471 5.71 6.98 17.82
CA LYS A 471 5.62 5.63 18.42
C LYS A 471 6.64 4.62 17.86
N ASN A 472 7.43 5.03 16.86
CA ASN A 472 8.40 4.19 16.15
C ASN A 472 7.80 2.86 15.63
N TYR A 473 6.59 2.92 15.07
CA TYR A 473 5.90 1.73 14.54
C TYR A 473 6.34 1.34 13.14
N TRP A 474 6.48 2.33 12.25
CA TRP A 474 7.03 2.19 10.90
C TRP A 474 7.51 3.55 10.40
N GLN A 475 8.33 3.55 9.35
CA GLN A 475 8.96 4.76 8.82
C GLN A 475 8.72 4.90 7.32
N VAL A 476 8.24 6.08 6.91
CA VAL A 476 8.01 6.44 5.50
C VAL A 476 9.25 6.17 4.63
N ARG A 477 10.43 6.57 5.12
CA ARG A 477 11.71 6.41 4.40
C ARG A 477 12.04 4.95 4.12
N VAL A 478 11.71 4.04 5.03
CA VAL A 478 11.95 2.60 4.85
C VAL A 478 11.09 2.05 3.72
N CYS A 479 9.80 2.40 3.68
CA CYS A 479 8.89 1.98 2.60
C CYS A 479 9.36 2.50 1.23
N LEU A 480 9.76 3.77 1.14
CA LEU A 480 10.22 4.38 -0.11
C LEU A 480 11.58 3.83 -0.57
N ALA A 481 12.53 3.66 0.36
CA ALA A 481 13.83 3.05 0.06
C ALA A 481 13.70 1.60 -0.39
N PHE A 482 12.81 0.84 0.25
CA PHE A 482 12.52 -0.53 -0.17
C PHE A 482 11.91 -0.55 -1.58
N ALA A 483 10.88 0.26 -1.83
CA ALA A 483 10.24 0.34 -3.14
C ALA A 483 11.21 0.79 -4.25
N ASP A 484 12.08 1.77 -3.98
CA ASP A 484 13.14 2.20 -4.92
C ASP A 484 14.05 1.03 -5.32
N GLU A 485 14.47 0.23 -4.35
CA GLU A 485 15.31 -0.94 -4.60
C GLU A 485 14.61 -2.02 -5.41
N VAL A 486 13.32 -2.27 -5.13
CA VAL A 486 12.50 -3.21 -5.90
C VAL A 486 12.36 -2.72 -7.33
N LEU A 487 12.01 -1.45 -7.55
CA LEU A 487 11.83 -0.90 -8.90
C LEU A 487 13.15 -0.87 -9.68
N CYS A 488 14.27 -0.50 -9.03
CA CYS A 488 15.60 -0.56 -9.65
C CYS A 488 15.96 -1.99 -10.08
N TRP A 489 15.74 -2.96 -9.19
CA TRP A 489 16.02 -4.37 -9.46
C TRP A 489 15.14 -4.91 -10.59
N LEU A 490 13.82 -4.64 -10.56
CA LEU A 490 12.89 -5.07 -11.60
C LEU A 490 13.27 -4.48 -12.94
N TYR A 491 13.45 -3.16 -13.03
CA TYR A 491 13.72 -2.48 -14.30
C TYR A 491 15.04 -2.93 -14.93
N GLY A 492 16.06 -3.23 -14.09
CA GLY A 492 17.36 -3.75 -14.54
C GLY A 492 17.38 -5.24 -14.87
N THR A 493 16.43 -6.03 -14.38
CA THR A 493 16.38 -7.49 -14.57
C THR A 493 15.43 -7.90 -15.69
N VAL A 494 14.28 -7.24 -15.80
CA VAL A 494 13.21 -7.58 -16.76
C VAL A 494 13.66 -7.21 -18.18
N LYS A 495 13.63 -8.21 -19.07
CA LYS A 495 14.03 -8.08 -20.47
C LYS A 495 12.86 -7.63 -21.34
N GLU A 496 13.20 -6.99 -22.45
CA GLU A 496 12.24 -6.52 -23.45
C GLU A 496 11.47 -7.69 -24.08
N ASN A 497 10.15 -7.54 -24.25
CA ASN A 497 9.25 -8.56 -24.82
C ASN A 497 9.21 -9.90 -24.08
N GLU A 498 9.59 -9.91 -22.80
CA GLU A 498 9.48 -11.08 -21.93
C GLU A 498 8.37 -10.88 -20.89
N ASP A 499 7.92 -11.99 -20.32
CA ASP A 499 6.81 -12.06 -19.37
C ASP A 499 7.26 -12.79 -18.10
N TYR A 500 6.96 -12.19 -16.96
CA TYR A 500 7.36 -12.70 -15.65
C TYR A 500 6.21 -12.64 -14.64
N ILE A 501 6.36 -13.38 -13.56
CA ILE A 501 5.57 -13.25 -12.34
C ILE A 501 6.51 -12.77 -11.24
N LEU A 502 6.16 -11.67 -10.60
CA LEU A 502 6.81 -11.24 -9.36
C LEU A 502 5.96 -11.73 -8.18
N GLN A 503 6.57 -12.48 -7.27
CA GLN A 503 5.88 -13.02 -6.11
C GLN A 503 6.59 -12.71 -4.79
N PHE A 504 5.78 -12.56 -3.75
CA PHE A 504 6.18 -12.58 -2.35
C PHE A 504 5.38 -13.67 -1.64
N ALA A 505 6.06 -14.68 -1.11
CA ALA A 505 5.43 -15.86 -0.55
C ALA A 505 6.22 -16.35 0.68
N PRO A 506 5.64 -17.23 1.53
CA PRO A 506 6.36 -17.86 2.62
C PRO A 506 7.69 -18.46 2.15
N PRO A 507 8.81 -18.25 2.87
CA PRO A 507 8.93 -17.72 4.24
C PRO A 507 9.14 -16.20 4.33
N PHE A 508 8.71 -15.42 3.34
CA PHE A 508 8.68 -13.94 3.38
C PHE A 508 10.04 -13.27 3.59
N ASN A 509 11.10 -13.85 3.02
CA ASN A 509 12.47 -13.35 3.16
C ASN A 509 13.09 -12.84 1.85
N ARG A 510 12.37 -13.00 0.72
CA ARG A 510 12.80 -12.55 -0.61
C ARG A 510 11.59 -12.33 -1.51
N LEU A 511 11.78 -11.45 -2.50
CA LEU A 511 10.95 -11.41 -3.70
C LEU A 511 11.57 -12.33 -4.75
N GLU A 512 10.73 -13.06 -5.47
CA GLU A 512 11.16 -13.95 -6.54
C GLU A 512 10.55 -13.49 -7.87
N LEU A 513 11.40 -13.40 -8.90
CA LEU A 513 10.98 -13.17 -10.28
C LEU A 513 11.03 -14.51 -11.01
N LEU A 514 9.88 -14.95 -11.52
CA LEU A 514 9.69 -16.21 -12.22
C LEU A 514 9.30 -15.95 -13.67
N GLN A 515 9.68 -16.82 -14.59
CA GLN A 515 9.24 -16.78 -15.98
C GLN A 515 7.74 -17.09 -16.06
N ALA A 516 7.00 -16.25 -16.78
CA ALA A 516 5.59 -16.48 -17.11
C ALA A 516 5.43 -17.10 -18.49
N ASN A 517 4.29 -17.75 -18.73
CA ASN A 517 4.00 -18.44 -19.99
C ASN A 517 3.35 -17.54 -21.04
N SER A 518 2.73 -16.42 -20.63
CA SER A 518 1.95 -15.56 -21.53
C SER A 518 1.82 -14.14 -20.99
N CYS A 519 1.55 -13.20 -21.90
CA CYS A 519 1.15 -11.83 -21.62
C CYS A 519 -0.37 -11.68 -21.73
N PRO A 520 -1.03 -10.90 -20.86
CA PRO A 520 -2.44 -10.57 -21.02
C PRO A 520 -2.75 -9.90 -22.37
N ASP A 521 -3.89 -10.26 -22.97
CA ASP A 521 -4.35 -9.70 -24.24
C ASP A 521 -4.56 -8.18 -24.17
N ALA A 522 -4.97 -7.66 -23.01
CA ALA A 522 -5.13 -6.22 -22.78
C ALA A 522 -3.82 -5.43 -23.04
N ILE A 523 -2.68 -5.98 -22.61
CA ILE A 523 -1.36 -5.36 -22.81
C ILE A 523 -0.92 -5.53 -24.27
N THR A 524 -1.10 -6.72 -24.83
CA THR A 524 -0.73 -7.01 -26.23
C THR A 524 -1.52 -6.12 -27.20
N ASN A 525 -2.83 -5.97 -26.99
CA ASN A 525 -3.71 -5.11 -27.77
C ASN A 525 -3.38 -3.62 -27.58
N HIS A 526 -2.99 -3.20 -26.38
CA HIS A 526 -2.55 -1.83 -26.15
C HIS A 526 -1.29 -1.50 -26.96
N VAL A 527 -0.28 -2.36 -26.90
CA VAL A 527 1.02 -2.14 -27.56
C VAL A 527 0.89 -2.12 -29.09
N THR A 528 -0.04 -2.89 -29.65
CA THR A 528 -0.31 -2.88 -31.11
C THR A 528 -1.08 -1.65 -31.58
N GLN A 529 -1.75 -0.94 -30.67
CA GLN A 529 -2.52 0.27 -30.94
C GLN A 529 -1.75 1.58 -30.67
N LEU A 530 -0.58 1.49 -30.03
CA LEU A 530 0.38 2.59 -29.85
C LEU A 530 1.19 2.79 -31.14
#